data_AF-A0A1I1IEI1-F1
#
_entry.id   AF-A0A1I1IEI1-F1
#
_cell.length_a   1.000
_cell.length_b   1.000
_cell.length_c   1.000
_cell.angle_alpha   90.00
_cell.angle_beta   90.00
_cell.angle_gamma   90.00
#
_symmetry.space_group_name_H-M   'P 1'
#
loop_
_entity.id
_entity.type
_entity.pdbx_description
1 polymer ?
#
loop_
_entity_poly.entity_id
_entity_poly.type
_entity_poly.pdbx_seq_one_letter_code
_entity_poly.pdbx_strand_id
1 'polypeptide(L)'
;MKTIMLVAIATLPFSALAQQTATFTPYPDNGIYLSSADFSTRKLTDGFDSNQPGYSLREETFQRTLKVDQPNAPEAKFPLATVWGERKEGVDYRSFEGDLYRVEHTDRLFIYSRPTNVWIPGGGSTYANTVYYVSREANSPIHLITSANLDDIFYDQPDKRAAFDRLDELSNRPSGQARKLITLFYKQDQPTHAAE
;
A
#
# COMPACT_ATOMS: atom_id res chain seq x y z
N MET A 1 7.54 76.88 -26.30
CA MET A 1 6.49 75.90 -26.64
C MET A 1 7.15 74.59 -27.09
N LYS A 2 7.02 73.53 -26.28
CA LYS A 2 6.74 72.14 -26.68
C LYS A 2 6.94 71.24 -25.47
N THR A 3 5.81 70.85 -24.92
CA THR A 3 5.60 69.88 -23.85
C THR A 3 6.11 68.51 -24.29
N ILE A 4 6.87 67.81 -23.45
CA ILE A 4 7.09 66.37 -23.60
C ILE A 4 6.49 65.71 -22.37
N MET A 5 5.49 64.87 -22.62
CA MET A 5 4.67 64.18 -21.63
C MET A 5 5.50 63.18 -20.82
N LEU A 6 5.30 63.18 -19.50
CA LEU A 6 5.55 62.02 -18.64
C LEU A 6 4.53 60.93 -18.98
N VAL A 7 5.00 59.76 -19.43
CA VAL A 7 4.22 58.53 -19.39
C VAL A 7 4.48 57.89 -18.03
N ALA A 8 3.55 58.06 -17.10
CA ALA A 8 3.54 57.33 -15.84
C ALA A 8 3.08 55.89 -16.13
N ILE A 9 4.01 54.94 -16.09
CA ILE A 9 3.69 53.51 -16.10
C ILE A 9 3.19 53.16 -14.69
N ALA A 10 1.87 53.07 -14.54
CA ALA A 10 1.26 52.52 -13.35
C ALA A 10 1.58 51.01 -13.29
N THR A 11 2.61 50.63 -12.53
CA THR A 11 2.85 49.24 -12.18
C THR A 11 1.80 48.83 -11.15
N LEU A 12 0.79 48.08 -11.59
CA LEU A 12 -0.14 47.41 -10.69
C LEU A 12 0.66 46.48 -9.77
N PRO A 13 0.45 46.52 -8.44
CA PRO A 13 0.98 45.49 -7.57
C PRO A 13 0.22 44.20 -7.90
N PHE A 14 0.81 43.33 -8.70
CA PHE A 14 0.42 41.93 -8.68
C PHE A 14 0.70 41.43 -7.28
N SER A 15 -0.32 41.43 -6.43
CA SER A 15 -0.39 40.55 -5.28
C SER A 15 -0.31 39.12 -5.82
N ALA A 16 0.92 38.66 -6.04
CA ALA A 16 1.20 37.26 -6.16
C ALA A 16 0.83 36.67 -4.79
N LEU A 17 -0.35 36.05 -4.77
CA LEU A 17 -0.80 35.12 -3.75
C LEU A 17 0.41 34.41 -3.17
N ALA A 18 0.62 34.57 -1.86
CA ALA A 18 1.48 33.66 -1.13
C ALA A 18 1.05 32.26 -1.52
N GLN A 19 1.88 31.57 -2.31
CA GLN A 19 1.78 30.13 -2.45
C GLN A 19 1.92 29.61 -1.03
N GLN A 20 0.80 29.27 -0.41
CA GLN A 20 0.79 28.27 0.65
C GLN A 20 1.36 27.03 -0.03
N THR A 21 2.69 26.91 0.01
CA THR A 21 3.32 25.60 0.10
C THR A 21 2.65 24.99 1.32
N ALA A 22 1.58 24.23 1.09
CA ALA A 22 1.18 23.22 2.03
C ALA A 22 2.45 22.41 2.24
N THR A 23 3.14 22.68 3.33
CA THR A 23 4.16 21.78 3.86
C THR A 23 3.39 20.51 4.08
N PHE A 24 3.46 19.61 3.11
CA PHE A 24 3.01 18.24 3.27
C PHE A 24 3.84 17.75 4.45
N THR A 25 3.23 17.69 5.63
CA THR A 25 3.91 17.12 6.78
C THR A 25 4.22 15.68 6.37
N PRO A 26 5.49 15.30 6.23
CA PRO A 26 5.81 13.93 5.88
C PRO A 26 5.20 13.04 6.96
N TYR A 27 4.54 11.96 6.52
CA TYR A 27 4.06 10.95 7.45
C TYR A 27 5.28 10.29 8.11
N PRO A 28 5.20 9.94 9.40
CA PRO A 28 6.27 9.19 10.04
C PRO A 28 6.61 7.93 9.25
N ASP A 29 7.89 7.57 9.20
CA ASP A 29 8.35 6.39 8.48
C ASP A 29 7.91 5.07 9.13
N ASN A 30 7.68 5.11 10.45
CA ASN A 30 7.40 3.94 11.26
C ASN A 30 6.18 4.18 12.15
N GLY A 31 5.42 3.13 12.45
CA GLY A 31 4.33 3.18 13.42
C GLY A 31 3.28 2.10 13.16
N ILE A 32 2.20 2.14 13.95
CA ILE A 32 1.16 1.13 13.92
C ILE A 32 -0.15 1.69 13.35
N TYR A 33 -0.79 0.94 12.45
CA TYR A 33 -2.17 1.17 12.04
C TYR A 33 -3.10 0.31 12.89
N LEU A 34 -3.94 0.93 13.72
CA LEU A 34 -4.89 0.18 14.56
C LEU A 34 -6.12 -0.28 13.77
N SER A 35 -6.47 0.45 12.71
CA SER A 35 -7.64 0.16 11.88
C SER A 35 -7.37 0.42 10.39
N SER A 36 -8.23 -0.10 9.51
CA SER A 36 -8.18 0.22 8.08
C SER A 36 -8.45 1.70 7.79
N ALA A 37 -9.19 2.38 8.66
CA ALA A 37 -9.43 3.81 8.58
C ALA A 37 -8.15 4.60 8.90
N ASP A 38 -7.39 4.18 9.92
CA ASP A 38 -6.08 4.75 10.23
C ASP A 38 -5.12 4.56 9.05
N PHE A 39 -5.11 3.37 8.43
CA PHE A 39 -4.34 3.13 7.20
C PHE A 39 -4.74 4.08 6.05
N SER A 40 -6.03 4.17 5.75
CA SER A 40 -6.56 4.99 4.64
C SER A 40 -6.28 6.48 4.83
N THR A 41 -6.23 6.94 6.08
CA THR A 41 -5.92 8.34 6.44
C THR A 41 -4.45 8.56 6.79
N ARG A 42 -3.61 7.50 6.71
CA ARG A 42 -2.19 7.49 7.08
C ARG A 42 -1.92 7.97 8.51
N LYS A 43 -2.84 7.69 9.42
CA LYS A 43 -2.70 7.97 10.84
C LYS A 43 -1.95 6.82 11.51
N LEU A 44 -0.78 7.12 12.10
CA LEU A 44 0.04 6.15 12.81
C LEU A 44 -0.07 6.36 14.32
N THR A 45 -0.34 5.28 15.04
CA THR A 45 -0.14 5.19 16.49
C THR A 45 1.33 4.96 16.76
N ASP A 46 1.89 5.67 17.75
CA ASP A 46 3.31 5.64 18.11
C ASP A 46 4.24 5.84 16.90
N GLY A 47 3.88 6.80 16.03
CA GLY A 47 4.62 7.09 14.82
C GLY A 47 5.95 7.81 15.08
N PHE A 48 7.02 7.40 14.39
CA PHE A 48 8.34 8.01 14.47
C PHE A 48 9.12 7.91 13.15
N ASP A 49 10.08 8.81 12.95
CA ASP A 49 10.95 8.81 11.77
C ASP A 49 12.13 7.84 11.94
N SER A 50 12.62 7.26 10.84
CA SER A 50 13.65 6.20 10.89
C SER A 50 14.96 6.62 11.60
N ASN A 51 15.24 7.93 11.63
CA ASN A 51 16.46 8.49 12.21
C ASN A 51 16.26 8.99 13.65
N GLN A 52 15.09 8.76 14.26
CA GLN A 52 14.79 9.28 15.59
C GLN A 52 15.48 8.43 16.68
N PRO A 53 16.42 9.00 17.47
CA PRO A 53 17.23 8.22 18.41
C PRO A 53 16.40 7.55 19.51
N GLY A 54 16.69 6.27 19.75
CA GLY A 54 16.05 5.48 20.81
C GLY A 54 14.63 5.00 20.50
N TYR A 55 14.12 5.28 19.30
CA TYR A 55 12.89 4.68 18.80
C TYR A 55 13.21 3.43 17.99
N SER A 56 12.36 2.41 18.08
CA SER A 56 12.44 1.26 17.18
C SER A 56 11.09 0.56 17.06
N LEU A 57 10.87 -0.07 15.89
CA LEU A 57 9.72 -0.91 15.60
C LEU A 57 10.23 -2.29 15.16
N ARG A 58 9.84 -3.32 15.90
CA ARG A 58 10.27 -4.71 15.65
C ARG A 58 9.11 -5.68 15.76
N GLU A 59 9.10 -6.67 14.87
CA GLU A 59 8.22 -7.82 14.94
C GLU A 59 8.85 -8.91 15.82
N GLU A 60 8.08 -9.47 16.75
CA GLU A 60 8.42 -10.71 17.43
C GLU A 60 7.64 -11.87 16.82
N THR A 61 8.22 -12.51 15.82
CA THR A 61 7.56 -13.56 15.03
C THR A 61 6.98 -14.70 15.88
N PHE A 62 7.67 -15.13 16.94
CA PHE A 62 7.17 -16.17 17.84
C PHE A 62 5.97 -15.74 18.69
N GLN A 63 5.92 -14.46 19.09
CA GLN A 63 4.83 -13.89 19.89
C GLN A 63 3.75 -13.24 19.02
N ARG A 64 3.93 -13.21 17.69
CA ARG A 64 3.03 -12.55 16.73
C ARG A 64 2.62 -11.16 17.22
N THR A 65 3.63 -10.37 17.57
CA THR A 65 3.45 -9.07 18.24
C THR A 65 4.40 -8.05 17.62
N LEU A 66 3.92 -6.82 17.48
CA LEU A 66 4.75 -5.66 17.15
C LEU A 66 5.16 -4.96 18.43
N LYS A 67 6.42 -4.54 18.49
CA LYS A 67 6.97 -3.79 19.62
C LYS A 67 7.42 -2.43 19.17
N VAL A 68 7.03 -1.42 19.93
CA VAL A 68 7.50 -0.05 19.76
C VAL A 68 8.28 0.35 21.00
N ASP A 69 9.57 0.64 20.82
CA ASP A 69 10.38 1.30 21.83
C ASP A 69 10.31 2.80 21.66
N GLN A 70 10.21 3.52 22.78
CA GLN A 70 10.34 4.96 22.83
C GLN A 70 11.30 5.36 23.96
N PRO A 71 12.09 6.43 23.80
CA PRO A 71 12.95 6.94 24.86
C PRO A 71 12.16 7.28 26.11
N ASN A 72 12.61 6.77 27.26
CA ASN A 72 12.02 7.05 28.58
C ASN A 72 10.57 6.57 28.75
N ALA A 73 10.08 5.66 27.91
CA ALA A 73 8.80 5.00 28.09
C ALA A 73 8.96 3.47 28.18
N PRO A 74 8.04 2.76 28.84
CA PRO A 74 7.97 1.31 28.74
C PRO A 74 7.76 0.86 27.29
N GLU A 75 8.35 -0.27 26.93
CA GLU A 75 8.13 -0.94 25.63
C GLU A 75 6.62 -1.21 25.44
N ALA A 76 6.07 -0.71 24.33
CA ALA A 76 4.69 -0.98 23.95
C ALA A 76 4.63 -2.26 23.10
N LYS A 77 3.64 -3.12 23.36
CA LYS A 77 3.43 -4.37 22.65
C LYS A 77 2.03 -4.44 22.05
N PHE A 78 1.95 -4.77 20.78
CA PHE A 78 0.72 -4.85 20.01
C PHE A 78 0.57 -6.23 19.39
N PRO A 79 -0.31 -7.10 19.91
CA PRO A 79 -0.61 -8.37 19.26
C PRO A 79 -1.07 -8.15 17.82
N LEU A 80 -0.49 -8.87 16.85
CA LEU A 80 -0.81 -8.73 15.42
C LEU A 80 -2.32 -8.89 15.14
N ALA A 81 -3.01 -9.75 15.90
CA ALA A 81 -4.46 -9.93 15.81
C ALA A 81 -5.30 -8.70 16.22
N THR A 82 -4.70 -7.69 16.84
CA THR A 82 -5.39 -6.50 17.37
C THR A 82 -5.10 -5.22 16.58
N VAL A 83 -4.22 -5.30 15.59
CA VAL A 83 -3.83 -4.17 14.73
C VAL A 83 -4.24 -4.45 13.31
N TRP A 84 -4.44 -3.40 12.52
CA TRP A 84 -4.60 -3.56 11.08
C TRP A 84 -3.26 -3.85 10.40
N GLY A 85 -2.17 -3.24 10.89
CA GLY A 85 -0.86 -3.37 10.28
C GLY A 85 0.17 -2.40 10.84
N GLU A 86 1.28 -2.25 10.14
CA GLU A 86 2.35 -1.33 10.47
C GLU A 86 2.84 -0.57 9.23
N ARG A 87 3.48 0.56 9.48
CA ARG A 87 4.42 1.16 8.55
C ARG A 87 5.80 0.95 9.13
N LYS A 88 6.75 0.50 8.31
CA LYS A 88 8.13 0.31 8.71
C LYS A 88 9.04 0.79 7.59
N GLU A 89 9.92 1.73 7.90
CA GLU A 89 10.84 2.35 6.94
C GLU A 89 10.10 2.88 5.69
N GLY A 90 8.91 3.45 5.89
CA GLY A 90 8.08 3.99 4.82
C GLY A 90 7.31 2.94 4.01
N VAL A 91 7.42 1.65 4.34
CA VAL A 91 6.69 0.55 3.68
C VAL A 91 5.53 0.11 4.55
N ASP A 92 4.35 -0.04 3.93
CA ASP A 92 3.14 -0.48 4.62
C ASP A 92 3.01 -2.00 4.61
N TYR A 93 2.62 -2.56 5.75
CA TYR A 93 2.36 -3.97 5.96
C TYR A 93 0.99 -4.15 6.62
N ARG A 94 0.18 -5.05 6.10
CA ARG A 94 -1.09 -5.46 6.69
C ARG A 94 -0.89 -6.68 7.57
N SER A 95 -1.41 -6.63 8.79
CA SER A 95 -1.52 -7.81 9.63
C SER A 95 -2.78 -8.60 9.31
N PHE A 96 -2.63 -9.91 9.14
CA PHE A 96 -3.74 -10.82 8.94
C PHE A 96 -3.38 -12.22 9.43
N GLU A 97 -4.24 -12.83 10.25
CA GLU A 97 -4.06 -14.17 10.83
C GLU A 97 -2.72 -14.40 11.57
N GLY A 98 -2.12 -13.31 12.07
CA GLY A 98 -0.85 -13.34 12.80
C GLY A 98 0.40 -13.29 11.94
N ASP A 99 0.24 -13.00 10.64
CA ASP A 99 1.33 -12.73 9.71
C ASP A 99 1.29 -11.27 9.22
N LEU A 100 2.41 -10.79 8.68
CA LEU A 100 2.52 -9.50 8.02
C LEU A 100 2.66 -9.67 6.50
N TYR A 101 1.86 -8.90 5.77
CA TYR A 101 1.81 -8.89 4.32
C TYR A 101 2.17 -7.50 3.81
N ARG A 102 3.22 -7.38 3.00
CA ARG A 102 3.61 -6.10 2.40
C ARG A 102 2.50 -5.62 1.48
N VAL A 103 2.08 -4.38 1.62
CA VAL A 103 1.05 -3.77 0.78
C VAL A 103 1.69 -3.30 -0.54
N GLU A 104 1.25 -3.87 -1.66
CA GLU A 104 1.78 -3.57 -3.01
C GLU A 104 0.85 -2.64 -3.80
N HIS A 105 -0.46 -2.72 -3.54
CA HIS A 105 -1.49 -1.98 -4.27
C HIS A 105 -2.74 -1.78 -3.40
N THR A 106 -3.42 -0.64 -3.51
CA THR A 106 -4.52 -0.24 -2.58
C THR A 106 -5.64 0.58 -3.22
N ASP A 107 -5.84 0.51 -4.53
CA ASP A 107 -6.88 1.28 -5.22
C ASP A 107 -8.13 0.41 -5.44
N ARG A 108 -8.44 0.04 -6.69
CA ARG A 108 -9.62 -0.79 -7.06
C ARG A 108 -9.67 -2.18 -6.43
N LEU A 109 -8.50 -2.66 -6.00
CA LEU A 109 -8.31 -3.88 -5.22
C LEU A 109 -7.04 -3.70 -4.40
N PHE A 110 -6.87 -4.57 -3.41
CA PHE A 110 -5.66 -4.63 -2.63
C PHE A 110 -4.81 -5.81 -3.08
N ILE A 111 -3.53 -5.55 -3.35
CA ILE A 111 -2.54 -6.61 -3.59
C ILE A 111 -1.52 -6.56 -2.47
N TYR A 112 -1.20 -7.74 -1.97
CA TYR A 112 -0.17 -7.92 -0.97
C TYR A 112 0.90 -8.89 -1.44
N SER A 113 2.08 -8.81 -0.85
CA SER A 113 3.15 -9.78 -1.05
C SER A 113 3.69 -10.31 0.28
N ARG A 114 4.17 -11.55 0.25
CA ARG A 114 4.87 -12.17 1.37
C ARG A 114 6.01 -13.04 0.86
N PRO A 115 7.20 -12.97 1.45
CA PRO A 115 8.26 -13.92 1.13
C PRO A 115 7.85 -15.33 1.59
N THR A 116 8.18 -16.33 0.76
CA THR A 116 8.04 -17.75 1.07
C THR A 116 9.33 -18.48 0.75
N ASN A 117 9.58 -19.57 1.45
CA ASN A 117 10.69 -20.46 1.15
C ASN A 117 10.14 -21.67 0.38
N VAL A 118 10.61 -21.86 -0.86
CA VAL A 118 10.25 -23.04 -1.65
C VAL A 118 11.32 -24.10 -1.47
N TRP A 119 10.93 -25.29 -1.02
CA TRP A 119 11.83 -26.44 -0.91
C TRP A 119 11.93 -27.14 -2.28
N ILE A 120 13.16 -27.32 -2.78
CA ILE A 120 13.46 -28.21 -3.91
C ILE A 120 13.58 -29.68 -3.42
N PRO A 121 12.66 -30.59 -3.80
CA PRO A 121 12.79 -31.99 -3.45
C PRO A 121 14.08 -32.58 -4.03
N GLY A 122 14.90 -33.22 -3.19
CA GLY A 122 16.15 -33.89 -3.58
C GLY A 122 17.43 -33.03 -3.59
N GLY A 123 17.34 -31.72 -3.35
CA GLY A 123 18.50 -30.81 -3.42
C GLY A 123 18.93 -30.13 -2.12
N GLY A 124 18.15 -30.26 -1.04
CA GLY A 124 18.43 -29.65 0.27
C GLY A 124 18.44 -28.11 0.31
N SER A 125 18.30 -27.44 -0.84
CA SER A 125 18.31 -25.99 -0.97
C SER A 125 16.88 -25.44 -1.04
N THR A 126 16.63 -24.40 -0.26
CA THR A 126 15.46 -23.54 -0.37
C THR A 126 15.85 -22.27 -1.13
N TYR A 127 14.96 -21.78 -2.00
CA TYR A 127 15.10 -20.44 -2.57
C TYR A 127 13.95 -19.56 -2.09
N ALA A 128 14.27 -18.29 -1.88
CA ALA A 128 13.27 -17.28 -1.57
C ALA A 128 12.40 -17.04 -2.81
N ASN A 129 11.09 -17.18 -2.64
CA ASN A 129 10.09 -16.79 -3.62
C ASN A 129 9.16 -15.76 -2.97
N THR A 130 8.38 -15.05 -3.77
CA THR A 130 7.37 -14.10 -3.29
C THR A 130 6.01 -14.55 -3.76
N VAL A 131 5.09 -14.76 -2.83
CA VAL A 131 3.69 -15.07 -3.14
C VAL A 131 2.89 -13.78 -3.03
N TYR A 132 1.91 -13.63 -3.92
CA TYR A 132 1.02 -12.49 -3.95
C TYR A 132 -0.39 -12.90 -3.55
N TYR A 133 -1.05 -11.98 -2.88
CA TYR A 133 -2.38 -12.16 -2.30
C TYR A 133 -3.27 -10.99 -2.70
N VAL A 134 -4.58 -11.18 -2.58
CA VAL A 134 -5.60 -10.20 -2.94
C VAL A 134 -6.62 -10.04 -1.83
N SER A 135 -7.11 -8.82 -1.67
CA SER A 135 -8.37 -8.56 -1.00
C SER A 135 -9.16 -7.52 -1.78
N ARG A 136 -10.48 -7.49 -1.59
CA ARG A 136 -11.36 -6.52 -2.26
C ARG A 136 -11.20 -5.13 -1.66
N GLU A 137 -11.18 -5.08 -0.33
CA GLU A 137 -11.13 -3.85 0.46
C GLU A 137 -10.05 -3.97 1.54
N ALA A 138 -9.70 -2.84 2.17
CA ALA A 138 -8.68 -2.79 3.21
C ALA A 138 -9.04 -3.64 4.45
N ASN A 139 -10.33 -3.85 4.73
CA ASN A 139 -10.83 -4.63 5.86
C ASN A 139 -11.30 -6.05 5.48
N SER A 140 -11.36 -6.40 4.18
CA SER A 140 -11.80 -7.73 3.75
C SER A 140 -10.69 -8.76 3.92
N PRO A 141 -10.98 -10.06 4.09
CA PRO A 141 -9.96 -11.09 4.25
C PRO A 141 -8.93 -11.12 3.10
N ILE A 142 -7.72 -11.61 3.40
CA ILE A 142 -6.63 -11.76 2.42
C ILE A 142 -6.65 -13.18 1.85
N HIS A 143 -6.70 -13.30 0.53
CA HIS A 143 -6.75 -14.57 -0.17
C HIS A 143 -5.58 -14.75 -1.12
N LEU A 144 -5.17 -15.99 -1.37
CA LEU A 144 -4.25 -16.30 -2.46
C LEU A 144 -4.90 -15.92 -3.80
N ILE A 145 -4.11 -15.43 -4.76
CA ILE A 145 -4.61 -15.16 -6.10
C ILE A 145 -4.83 -16.49 -6.83
N THR A 146 -6.08 -16.93 -6.91
CA THR A 146 -6.55 -18.09 -7.70
C THR A 146 -7.87 -17.74 -8.36
N SER A 147 -8.21 -18.37 -9.48
CA SER A 147 -9.53 -18.21 -10.12
C SER A 147 -10.68 -18.38 -9.12
N ALA A 148 -10.65 -19.46 -8.33
CA ALA A 148 -11.68 -19.77 -7.33
C ALA A 148 -11.85 -18.67 -6.27
N ASN A 149 -10.75 -18.14 -5.73
CA ASN A 149 -10.84 -17.05 -4.75
C ASN A 149 -11.30 -15.75 -5.42
N LEU A 150 -10.86 -15.47 -6.65
CA LEU A 150 -11.28 -14.26 -7.37
C LEU A 150 -12.77 -14.29 -7.74
N ASP A 151 -13.29 -15.45 -8.13
CA ASP A 151 -14.71 -15.65 -8.40
C ASP A 151 -15.57 -15.44 -7.15
N ASP A 152 -15.09 -15.85 -5.98
CA ASP A 152 -15.77 -15.63 -4.71
C ASP A 152 -15.72 -14.15 -4.28
N ILE A 153 -14.54 -13.53 -4.33
CA ILE A 153 -14.31 -12.14 -3.92
C ILE A 153 -15.04 -11.15 -4.84
N PHE A 154 -15.04 -11.41 -6.14
CA PHE A 154 -15.59 -10.54 -7.20
C PHE A 154 -16.79 -11.21 -7.90
N TYR A 155 -17.62 -11.92 -7.13
CA TYR A 155 -18.80 -12.64 -7.64
C TYR A 155 -19.77 -11.76 -8.43
N ASP A 156 -19.78 -10.45 -8.15
CA ASP A 156 -20.59 -9.41 -8.77
C ASP A 156 -19.99 -8.83 -10.07
N GLN A 157 -18.83 -9.34 -10.52
CA GLN A 157 -18.17 -8.96 -11.76
C GLN A 157 -18.07 -10.17 -12.71
N PRO A 158 -19.22 -10.74 -13.16
CA PRO A 158 -19.24 -11.96 -13.95
C PRO A 158 -18.52 -11.83 -15.30
N ASP A 159 -18.39 -10.61 -15.81
CA ASP A 159 -17.66 -10.27 -17.02
C ASP A 159 -16.14 -10.56 -16.92
N LYS A 160 -15.60 -10.66 -15.70
CA LYS A 160 -14.18 -10.91 -15.45
C LYS A 160 -13.81 -12.37 -15.23
N ARG A 161 -14.78 -13.29 -15.06
CA ARG A 161 -14.54 -14.71 -14.74
C ARG A 161 -13.59 -15.40 -15.73
N ALA A 162 -13.87 -15.25 -17.03
CA ALA A 162 -13.03 -15.83 -18.08
C ALA A 162 -11.58 -15.29 -18.08
N ALA A 163 -11.35 -14.09 -17.52
CA ALA A 163 -10.01 -13.56 -17.33
C ALA A 163 -9.35 -14.07 -16.05
N PHE A 164 -10.12 -14.36 -14.99
CA PHE A 164 -9.63 -14.98 -13.76
C PHE A 164 -9.14 -16.41 -14.02
N ASP A 165 -9.86 -17.21 -14.80
CA ASP A 165 -9.44 -18.58 -15.17
C ASP A 165 -8.04 -18.60 -15.79
N ARG A 166 -7.72 -17.60 -16.62
CA ARG A 166 -6.41 -17.48 -17.28
C ARG A 166 -5.28 -17.06 -16.34
N LEU A 167 -5.58 -16.60 -15.12
CA LEU A 167 -4.55 -16.24 -14.14
C LEU A 167 -3.91 -17.48 -13.51
N ASP A 168 -4.61 -18.60 -13.44
CA ASP A 168 -4.06 -19.84 -12.89
C ASP A 168 -2.93 -20.41 -13.77
N GLU A 169 -2.96 -20.11 -15.06
CA GLU A 169 -1.86 -20.41 -16.02
C GLU A 169 -0.55 -19.71 -15.65
N LEU A 170 -0.62 -18.62 -14.86
CA LEU A 170 0.52 -17.84 -14.38
C LEU A 170 0.95 -18.21 -12.95
N SER A 171 0.44 -19.30 -12.38
CA SER A 171 0.75 -19.74 -11.01
C SER A 171 2.25 -19.95 -10.74
N ASN A 172 3.03 -20.31 -11.77
CA ASN A 172 4.50 -20.40 -11.70
C ASN A 172 5.23 -19.05 -11.84
N ARG A 173 4.49 -17.96 -12.05
CA ARG A 173 4.98 -16.57 -12.16
C ARG A 173 4.12 -15.64 -11.29
N PRO A 174 4.20 -15.73 -9.95
CA PRO A 174 3.30 -15.01 -9.03
C PRO A 174 3.25 -13.49 -9.26
N SER A 175 4.38 -12.86 -9.58
CA SER A 175 4.43 -11.43 -9.91
C SER A 175 3.73 -11.09 -11.23
N GLY A 176 3.78 -11.99 -12.21
CA GLY A 176 3.04 -11.87 -13.47
C GLY A 176 1.54 -11.99 -13.25
N GLN A 177 1.12 -12.90 -12.37
CA GLN A 177 -0.27 -13.08 -11.97
C GLN A 177 -0.83 -11.80 -11.32
N ALA A 178 -0.14 -11.23 -10.34
CA ALA A 178 -0.53 -9.99 -9.68
C ALA A 178 -0.63 -8.80 -10.67
N ARG A 179 0.37 -8.63 -11.55
CA ARG A 179 0.35 -7.56 -12.57
C ARG A 179 -0.82 -7.70 -13.54
N LYS A 180 -1.12 -8.92 -13.97
CA LYS A 180 -2.23 -9.20 -14.89
C LYS A 180 -3.57 -8.93 -14.22
N LEU A 181 -3.72 -9.29 -12.94
CA LEU A 181 -4.90 -8.99 -12.14
C LEU A 181 -5.10 -7.48 -12.02
N ILE A 182 -4.08 -6.71 -11.63
CA ILE A 182 -4.15 -5.23 -11.60
C ILE A 182 -4.62 -4.71 -12.96
N THR A 183 -3.98 -5.14 -14.05
CA THR A 183 -4.34 -4.68 -15.40
C THR A 183 -5.82 -4.92 -15.75
N LEU A 184 -6.40 -6.04 -15.31
CA LEU A 184 -7.79 -6.38 -15.58
C LEU A 184 -8.77 -5.36 -14.97
N PHE A 185 -8.46 -4.83 -13.79
CA PHE A 185 -9.32 -3.87 -13.09
C PHE A 185 -9.19 -2.43 -13.61
N TYR A 186 -8.15 -2.10 -14.36
CA TYR A 186 -7.93 -0.75 -14.92
C TYR A 186 -8.27 -0.64 -16.41
N LYS A 187 -8.31 -1.76 -17.15
CA LYS A 187 -8.58 -1.74 -18.60
C LYS A 187 -10.01 -1.35 -18.99
N GLN A 188 -10.96 -1.36 -18.05
CA GLN A 188 -12.36 -1.01 -18.36
C GLN A 188 -12.63 0.49 -18.50
N ASP A 189 -11.67 1.36 -18.21
CA ASP A 189 -11.83 2.82 -18.28
C ASP A 189 -11.41 3.44 -19.62
N GLN A 190 -11.01 2.63 -20.60
CA GLN A 190 -10.76 3.15 -21.94
C GLN A 190 -12.11 3.29 -22.66
N PRO A 191 -12.61 4.52 -22.92
CA PRO A 191 -13.77 4.68 -23.78
C PRO A 191 -13.41 4.06 -25.12
N THR A 192 -14.17 3.06 -25.55
CA THR A 192 -14.23 2.69 -26.96
C THR A 192 -14.65 3.93 -27.72
N HIS A 193 -13.69 4.66 -28.27
CA HIS A 193 -13.95 5.55 -29.40
C HIS A 193 -14.48 4.66 -30.51
N ALA A 194 -15.81 4.55 -30.58
CA ALA A 194 -16.48 4.16 -31.80
C ALA A 194 -16.06 5.20 -32.85
N ALA A 195 -15.26 4.75 -33.81
CA ALA A 195 -15.11 5.48 -35.06
C ALA A 195 -16.47 5.39 -35.77
N GLU A 196 -17.16 6.53 -35.84
CA GLU A 196 -18.20 6.77 -36.84
C GLU A 196 -17.60 6.89 -38.24
#